data_AF-A4A1A8-F1
#
_entry.id   AF-A4A1A8-F1
#
_cell.length_a   1.000
_cell.length_b   1.000
_cell.length_c   1.000
_cell.angle_alpha   90.00
_cell.angle_beta   90.00
_cell.angle_gamma   90.00
#
_symmetry.space_group_name_H-M   'P 1'
#
loop_
_entity.id
_entity.type
_entity.pdbx_description
1 polymer ?
#
loop_
_entity_poly.entity_id
_entity_poly.type
_entity_poly.pdbx_seq_one_letter_code
_entity_poly.pdbx_strand_id
1 'polypeptide(L)'
;MKPDPSDNPPPTTHLLSQLWRPALALMIAVALPTPLIAWYAQTQHGVIGVQAALIAALLCLGSSLGALTLIVMYKQTPFGLHAALAGVGLRTGLPLAIGAFLKQADGPLAQAGVFGMIMVYYLLTLLVETILAARLLQPAANVSKAS
;
A
#
# COMPACT_ATOMS: atom_id res chain seq x y z
N MET A 1 -10.94 -37.10 22.85
CA MET A 1 -11.59 -36.18 21.89
C MET A 1 -10.59 -35.90 20.78
N LYS A 2 -10.75 -36.48 19.59
CA LYS A 2 -9.85 -36.27 18.45
C LYS A 2 -10.46 -35.11 17.64
N PRO A 3 -9.78 -33.99 17.41
CA PRO A 3 -10.38 -32.86 16.70
C PRO A 3 -10.79 -33.32 15.30
N ASP A 4 -12.05 -33.02 14.95
CA ASP A 4 -12.65 -33.35 13.66
C ASP A 4 -11.97 -32.49 12.58
N PRO A 5 -11.48 -33.06 11.46
CA PRO A 5 -10.82 -32.30 10.41
C PRO A 5 -11.73 -31.27 9.72
N SER A 6 -13.05 -31.29 9.97
CA SER A 6 -14.00 -30.27 9.50
C SER A 6 -13.97 -28.95 10.27
N ASP A 7 -13.29 -28.88 11.41
CA ASP A 7 -13.19 -27.69 12.26
C ASP A 7 -12.03 -26.75 11.89
N ASN A 8 -11.24 -27.10 10.86
CA ASN A 8 -10.25 -26.19 10.30
C ASN A 8 -10.94 -25.30 9.27
N PRO A 9 -11.18 -24.00 9.56
CA PRO A 9 -11.69 -23.09 8.55
C PRO A 9 -10.74 -23.11 7.35
N PRO A 10 -11.24 -22.99 6.11
CA PRO A 10 -10.38 -22.99 4.93
C PRO A 10 -9.29 -21.93 5.11
N PRO A 11 -8.05 -22.20 4.65
CA PRO A 11 -6.89 -21.33 4.89
C PRO A 11 -7.11 -19.86 4.43
N THR A 12 -8.09 -19.64 3.55
CA THR A 12 -8.55 -18.34 3.07
C THR A 12 -9.15 -17.44 4.15
N THR A 13 -9.84 -17.99 5.14
CA THR A 13 -10.54 -17.23 6.19
C THR A 13 -9.57 -16.49 7.12
N HIS A 14 -8.40 -17.09 7.35
CA HIS A 14 -7.35 -16.52 8.20
C HIS A 14 -6.52 -15.44 7.47
N LEU A 15 -6.37 -15.55 6.15
CA LEU A 15 -5.73 -14.55 5.30
C LEU A 15 -6.57 -13.27 5.21
N LEU A 16 -7.87 -13.42 4.94
CA LEU A 16 -8.78 -12.29 4.80
C LEU A 16 -8.88 -11.47 6.10
N SER A 17 -8.97 -12.15 7.25
CA SER A 17 -9.01 -11.53 8.58
C SER A 17 -7.68 -10.91 9.03
N GLN A 18 -6.56 -11.27 8.40
CA GLN A 18 -5.27 -10.58 8.61
C GLN A 18 -5.05 -9.41 7.66
N LEU A 19 -5.60 -9.46 6.44
CA LEU A 19 -5.46 -8.43 5.42
C LEU A 19 -6.42 -7.25 5.60
N TRP A 20 -7.63 -7.48 6.14
CA TRP A 20 -8.64 -6.40 6.19
C TRP A 20 -8.19 -5.23 7.07
N ARG A 21 -7.63 -5.46 8.26
CA ARG A 21 -7.13 -4.40 9.15
C ARG A 21 -6.09 -3.50 8.45
N PRO A 22 -5.00 -4.05 7.89
CA PRO A 22 -4.00 -3.22 7.24
C PRO A 22 -4.51 -2.57 5.95
N ALA A 23 -5.34 -3.27 5.17
CA ALA A 23 -5.96 -2.69 3.98
C ALA A 23 -6.88 -1.51 4.32
N LEU A 24 -7.65 -1.60 5.40
CA LEU A 24 -8.56 -0.55 5.85
C LEU A 24 -7.77 0.65 6.40
N ALA A 25 -6.67 0.41 7.12
CA ALA A 25 -5.76 1.47 7.55
C ALA A 25 -5.13 2.21 6.36
N LEU A 26 -4.69 1.50 5.33
CA LEU A 26 -4.19 2.09 4.08
C LEU A 26 -5.27 2.89 3.36
N MET A 27 -6.48 2.34 3.23
CA MET A 27 -7.61 3.03 2.62
C MET A 27 -7.92 4.35 3.33
N ILE A 28 -7.97 4.36 4.66
CA ILE A 28 -8.19 5.59 5.45
C ILE A 28 -7.02 6.55 5.24
N ALA A 29 -5.78 6.08 5.29
CA ALA A 29 -4.61 6.93 5.18
C ALA A 29 -4.46 7.59 3.81
N VAL A 30 -4.98 6.97 2.74
CA VAL A 30 -5.07 7.60 1.43
C VAL A 30 -6.33 8.47 1.34
N ALA A 31 -7.50 7.97 1.74
CA ALA A 31 -8.77 8.66 1.56
C ALA A 31 -8.87 9.98 2.34
N LEU A 32 -8.27 10.08 3.53
CA LEU A 32 -8.34 11.25 4.40
C LEU A 32 -7.60 12.48 3.83
N PRO A 33 -6.35 12.36 3.33
CA PRO A 33 -5.68 13.47 2.64
C PRO A 33 -6.20 13.72 1.22
N THR A 34 -6.84 12.75 0.56
CA THR A 34 -7.34 12.92 -0.82
C THR A 34 -8.20 14.15 -1.07
N PRO A 35 -9.25 14.45 -0.29
CA PRO A 35 -10.07 15.63 -0.53
C PRO A 35 -9.28 16.94 -0.37
N LEU A 36 -8.32 16.99 0.56
CA LEU A 36 -7.47 18.16 0.78
C LEU A 36 -6.52 18.38 -0.40
N ILE A 37 -5.88 17.31 -0.87
CA ILE A 37 -4.98 17.35 -2.03
C ILE A 37 -5.77 17.66 -3.30
N ALA A 38 -6.96 17.08 -3.47
CA ALA A 38 -7.84 17.32 -4.61
C ALA A 38 -8.34 18.78 -4.63
N TRP A 39 -8.74 19.33 -3.47
CA TRP A 39 -9.11 20.74 -3.36
C TRP A 39 -7.94 21.65 -3.77
N TYR A 40 -6.75 21.41 -3.21
CA TYR A 40 -5.56 22.18 -3.56
C TYR A 40 -5.22 22.07 -5.06
N ALA A 41 -5.27 20.86 -5.62
CA ALA A 41 -5.04 20.61 -7.03
C ALA A 41 -6.07 21.30 -7.94
N GLN A 42 -7.34 21.35 -7.51
CA GLN A 42 -8.41 22.03 -8.22
C GLN A 42 -8.16 23.54 -8.30
N THR A 43 -7.67 24.16 -7.23
CA THR A 43 -7.38 25.61 -7.23
C THR A 43 -6.23 26.00 -8.17
N GLN A 44 -5.31 25.08 -8.44
CA GLN A 44 -4.14 25.37 -9.28
C GLN A 44 -4.32 24.94 -10.74
N HIS A 45 -4.88 23.76 -10.98
CA HIS A 45 -4.93 23.13 -12.31
C HIS A 45 -6.33 22.65 -12.71
N GLY A 46 -7.37 23.06 -11.95
CA GLY A 46 -8.76 22.72 -12.24
C GLY A 46 -9.04 21.21 -12.19
N VAL A 47 -9.90 20.75 -13.09
CA VAL A 47 -10.37 19.36 -13.14
C VAL A 47 -9.24 18.37 -13.45
N ILE A 48 -8.23 18.80 -14.23
CA ILE A 48 -7.05 17.97 -14.56
C ILE A 48 -6.23 17.67 -13.30
N GLY A 49 -6.10 18.63 -12.38
CA GLY A 49 -5.43 18.43 -11.10
C GLY A 49 -6.12 17.38 -10.21
N VAL A 50 -7.46 17.37 -10.20
CA VAL A 50 -8.24 16.37 -9.46
C VAL A 50 -8.03 14.97 -10.06
N GLN A 51 -8.04 14.84 -11.39
CA GLN A 51 -7.77 13.56 -12.06
C GLN A 51 -6.35 13.06 -11.73
N ALA A 52 -5.35 13.94 -11.76
CA ALA A 52 -3.98 13.62 -11.37
C ALA A 52 -3.89 13.10 -9.93
N ALA A 53 -4.59 13.75 -8.98
CA ALA A 53 -4.63 13.32 -7.59
C ALA A 53 -5.27 11.94 -7.42
N LEU A 54 -6.36 11.65 -8.13
CA LEU A 54 -7.04 10.36 -8.09
C LEU A 54 -6.19 9.24 -8.68
N ILE A 55 -5.54 9.49 -9.82
CA ILE A 55 -4.63 8.52 -10.44
C ILE A 55 -3.46 8.22 -9.50
N ALA A 56 -2.88 9.26 -8.90
CA ALA A 56 -1.80 9.10 -7.92
C ALA A 56 -2.22 8.27 -6.71
N ALA A 57 -3.40 8.55 -6.16
CA ALA A 57 -3.97 7.81 -5.04
C ALA A 57 -4.20 6.33 -5.40
N LEU A 58 -4.83 6.05 -6.55
CA LEU A 58 -5.10 4.68 -7.00
C LEU A 58 -3.83 3.88 -7.26
N LEU A 59 -2.82 4.50 -7.89
CA LEU A 59 -1.53 3.87 -8.16
C LEU A 59 -0.83 3.45 -6.87
N CYS A 60 -0.72 4.38 -5.91
CA CYS A 60 -0.06 4.09 -4.64
C CYS A 60 -0.83 3.02 -3.86
N LEU A 61 -2.16 3.13 -3.80
CA LEU A 61 -3.02 2.21 -3.08
C LEU A 61 -2.97 0.80 -3.68
N GLY A 62 -3.02 0.68 -5.01
CA GLY A 62 -2.89 -0.60 -5.72
C GLY A 62 -1.53 -1.25 -5.49
N SER A 63 -0.44 -0.45 -5.54
CA SER A 63 0.92 -0.97 -5.30
C SER A 63 1.10 -1.49 -3.86
N SER A 64 0.59 -0.76 -2.87
CA SER A 64 0.64 -1.16 -1.45
C SER A 64 -0.23 -2.38 -1.17
N LEU A 65 -1.43 -2.48 -1.76
CA LEU A 65 -2.26 -3.68 -1.63
C LEU A 65 -1.55 -4.92 -2.22
N GLY A 66 -0.93 -4.77 -3.39
CA GLY A 66 -0.16 -5.84 -4.03
C GLY A 66 1.02 -6.30 -3.17
N ALA A 67 1.80 -5.34 -2.64
CA ALA A 67 2.91 -5.63 -1.75
C ALA A 67 2.46 -6.36 -0.47
N LEU A 68 1.37 -5.91 0.15
CA LEU A 68 0.84 -6.53 1.38
C LEU A 68 0.32 -7.95 1.11
N THR A 69 -0.35 -8.15 -0.03
CA THR A 69 -0.87 -9.45 -0.44
C THR A 69 0.27 -10.45 -0.63
N LEU A 70 1.36 -10.05 -1.30
CA LEU A 70 2.56 -10.88 -1.46
C LEU A 70 3.18 -11.24 -0.11
N ILE A 71 3.37 -10.26 0.77
CA ILE A 71 3.96 -10.52 2.10
C ILE A 71 3.10 -11.53 2.87
N VAL A 72 1.78 -11.33 2.91
CA VAL A 72 0.88 -12.21 3.66
C VAL A 72 0.81 -13.62 3.06
N MET A 73 0.82 -13.77 1.74
CA MET A 73 0.83 -15.09 1.08
C MET A 73 2.12 -15.88 1.35
N TYR A 74 3.27 -15.20 1.39
CA TYR A 74 4.57 -15.87 1.48
C TYR A 74 5.23 -15.83 2.86
N LYS A 75 4.63 -15.18 3.87
CA LYS A 75 5.24 -15.02 5.21
C LYS A 75 5.59 -16.33 5.94
N GLN A 76 4.91 -17.43 5.63
CA GLN A 76 5.18 -18.75 6.25
C GLN A 76 6.01 -19.67 5.36
N THR A 77 6.53 -19.15 4.24
CA THR A 77 7.37 -19.89 3.31
C THR A 77 8.83 -19.48 3.47
N PRO A 78 9.81 -20.32 3.09
CA PRO A 78 11.22 -19.92 3.05
C PRO A 78 11.48 -18.72 2.11
N PHE A 79 10.52 -18.38 1.25
CA PHE A 79 10.59 -17.24 0.33
C PHE A 79 10.06 -15.93 0.94
N GLY A 80 9.76 -15.87 2.24
CA GLY A 80 9.23 -14.67 2.89
C GLY A 80 10.12 -13.42 2.72
N LEU A 81 11.45 -13.58 2.75
CA LEU A 81 12.39 -12.49 2.48
C LEU A 81 12.30 -11.99 1.04
N HIS A 82 12.19 -12.90 0.06
CA HIS A 82 12.05 -12.55 -1.34
C HIS A 82 10.71 -11.84 -1.60
N ALA A 83 9.63 -12.28 -0.97
CA ALA A 83 8.33 -11.62 -1.06
C ALA A 83 8.34 -10.22 -0.42
N ALA A 84 9.06 -10.03 0.69
CA ALA A 84 9.26 -8.71 1.28
C ALA A 84 10.03 -7.78 0.34
N LEU A 85 11.13 -8.25 -0.25
CA LEU A 85 11.91 -7.49 -1.24
C LEU A 85 11.08 -7.16 -2.50
N ALA A 86 10.30 -8.12 -3.00
CA ALA A 86 9.39 -7.91 -4.12
C ALA A 86 8.30 -6.88 -3.77
N GLY A 87 7.78 -6.91 -2.54
CA GLY A 87 6.85 -5.91 -2.02
C GLY A 87 7.46 -4.50 -2.01
N VAL A 88 8.72 -4.37 -1.58
CA VAL A 88 9.45 -3.09 -1.69
C VAL A 88 9.61 -2.67 -3.15
N GLY A 89 9.99 -3.59 -4.04
CA GLY A 89 10.11 -3.30 -5.47
C GLY A 89 8.81 -2.81 -6.10
N LEU A 90 7.66 -3.41 -5.75
CA LEU A 90 6.35 -3.02 -6.27
C LEU A 90 5.92 -1.65 -5.77
N ARG A 91 6.02 -1.39 -4.46
CA ARG A 91 5.55 -0.14 -3.87
C ARG A 91 6.42 1.06 -4.21
N THR A 92 7.72 0.87 -4.51
CA THR A 92 8.61 1.97 -4.93
C THR A 92 8.68 2.07 -6.44
N GLY A 93 8.87 0.93 -7.11
CA GLY A 93 9.07 0.86 -8.55
C GLY A 93 7.83 1.28 -9.32
N LEU A 94 6.64 0.82 -8.93
CA LEU A 94 5.42 1.10 -9.70
C LEU A 94 5.04 2.59 -9.66
N PRO A 95 4.97 3.27 -8.49
CA PRO A 95 4.67 4.71 -8.46
C PRO A 95 5.76 5.56 -9.11
N LEU A 96 7.05 5.23 -8.91
CA LEU A 96 8.15 6.00 -9.52
C LEU A 96 8.22 5.83 -11.03
N ALA A 97 8.10 4.60 -11.54
CA ALA A 97 8.16 4.33 -12.98
C ALA A 97 6.98 4.98 -13.70
N ILE A 98 5.76 4.82 -13.18
CA ILE A 98 4.57 5.43 -13.78
C ILE A 98 4.62 6.95 -13.63
N GLY A 99 5.02 7.47 -12.48
CA GLY A 99 5.18 8.91 -12.28
C GLY A 99 6.21 9.52 -13.22
N ALA A 100 7.36 8.88 -13.40
CA ALA A 100 8.41 9.34 -14.32
C ALA A 100 7.92 9.29 -15.77
N PHE A 101 7.24 8.22 -16.17
CA PHE A 101 6.65 8.08 -17.50
C PHE A 101 5.61 9.17 -17.78
N LEU A 102 4.68 9.40 -16.83
CA LEU A 102 3.67 10.44 -16.94
C LEU A 102 4.28 11.85 -16.98
N LYS A 103 5.40 12.08 -16.29
CA LYS A 103 6.13 13.34 -16.36
C LYS A 103 6.77 13.59 -17.72
N GLN A 104 7.31 12.54 -18.36
CA GLN A 104 7.96 12.64 -19.67
C GLN A 104 6.98 12.79 -20.84
N ALA A 105 5.72 12.39 -20.66
CA ALA A 105 4.71 12.45 -21.72
C ALA A 105 4.27 13.87 -22.10
N ASP A 106 4.74 14.92 -21.40
CA ASP A 106 4.41 16.35 -21.60
C ASP A 106 2.90 16.66 -21.71
N GLY A 107 2.06 15.75 -21.19
CA GLY A 107 0.62 15.86 -21.27
C GLY A 107 0.02 16.80 -20.23
N PRO A 108 -1.30 17.05 -20.28
CA PRO A 108 -2.00 17.91 -19.31
C PRO A 108 -1.83 17.43 -17.85
N LEU A 109 -1.64 16.12 -17.63
CA LEU A 109 -1.33 15.58 -16.30
C LEU A 109 0.07 15.93 -15.81
N ALA A 110 1.06 16.00 -16.72
CA ALA A 110 2.43 16.36 -16.39
C ALA A 110 2.49 17.83 -15.93
N GLN A 111 1.81 18.71 -16.66
CA GLN A 111 1.66 20.13 -16.33
C GLN A 111 0.92 20.34 -15.00
N ALA A 112 -0.06 19.49 -14.70
CA ALA A 112 -0.77 19.51 -13.42
C ALA A 112 0.05 19.02 -12.22
N GLY A 113 1.30 18.60 -12.43
CA GLY A 113 2.19 18.16 -11.35
C GLY A 113 1.86 16.76 -10.82
N VAL A 114 1.30 15.86 -11.65
CA VAL A 114 0.93 14.49 -11.24
C VAL A 114 2.08 13.75 -10.56
N PHE A 115 3.32 13.96 -11.00
CA PHE A 115 4.50 13.36 -10.38
C PHE A 115 4.68 13.79 -8.91
N GLY A 116 4.46 15.08 -8.62
CA GLY A 116 4.53 15.60 -7.26
C GLY A 116 3.43 15.00 -6.38
N MET A 117 2.22 14.87 -6.92
CA MET A 117 1.11 14.23 -6.19
C MET A 117 1.39 12.74 -5.94
N ILE A 118 1.92 12.01 -6.93
CA ILE A 118 2.38 10.62 -6.76
C ILE A 118 3.40 10.54 -5.63
N MET A 119 4.35 11.47 -5.56
CA MET A 119 5.31 11.49 -4.44
C MET A 119 4.68 11.72 -3.08
N VAL A 120 3.73 12.64 -2.97
CA VAL A 120 3.02 12.89 -1.70
C VAL A 120 2.30 11.61 -1.25
N TYR A 121 1.51 10.99 -2.13
CA TYR A 121 0.79 9.76 -1.78
C TYR A 121 1.73 8.59 -1.52
N TYR A 122 2.80 8.44 -2.30
CA TYR A 122 3.80 7.39 -2.10
C TYR A 122 4.46 7.49 -0.73
N LEU A 123 4.86 8.68 -0.29
CA LEU A 123 5.47 8.87 1.02
C LEU A 123 4.46 8.59 2.15
N LEU A 124 3.21 9.01 1.98
CA LEU A 124 2.12 8.73 2.90
C LEU A 124 1.86 7.23 3.05
N THR A 125 1.68 6.51 1.94
CA THR A 125 1.44 5.07 1.96
C THR A 125 2.64 4.32 2.51
N LEU A 126 3.86 4.70 2.13
CA LEU A 126 5.09 4.07 2.62
C LEU A 126 5.26 4.26 4.13
N LEU A 127 4.95 5.44 4.67
CA LEU A 127 5.00 5.68 6.12
C LEU A 127 4.02 4.78 6.86
N VAL A 128 2.76 4.75 6.42
CA VAL A 128 1.69 3.95 7.03
C VAL A 128 2.02 2.46 6.97
N GLU A 129 2.44 1.99 5.80
CA GLU A 129 2.81 0.60 5.56
C GLU A 129 4.03 0.20 6.42
N THR A 130 5.00 1.09 6.61
CA THR A 130 6.16 0.86 7.47
C THR A 130 5.77 0.75 8.95
N ILE A 131 4.91 1.65 9.45
CA ILE A 131 4.38 1.58 10.82
C ILE A 131 3.63 0.27 11.03
N LEU A 132 2.81 -0.11 10.07
CA LEU A 132 1.99 -1.31 10.10
C LEU A 132 2.84 -2.58 10.07
N ALA A 133 3.83 -2.64 9.18
CA ALA A 133 4.80 -3.72 9.11
C ALA A 133 5.58 -3.86 10.43
N ALA A 134 6.02 -2.75 11.03
CA ALA A 134 6.67 -2.76 12.33
C ALA A 134 5.75 -3.33 13.43
N ARG A 135 4.48 -2.93 13.46
CA ARG A 135 3.47 -3.45 14.42
C ARG A 135 3.14 -4.93 14.21
N LEU A 136 3.16 -5.40 12.97
CA LEU A 136 2.97 -6.82 12.62
C LEU A 136 4.16 -7.70 13.03
N LEU A 137 5.38 -7.15 13.07
CA LEU A 137 6.61 -7.85 13.44
C LEU A 137 6.91 -7.82 14.96
N GLN A 138 6.39 -6.82 15.70
CA GLN A 138 6.57 -6.69 17.16
C GLN A 138 6.11 -7.89 18.02
N PRO A 139 5.06 -8.67 17.69
CA PRO A 139 4.66 -9.83 18.48
C PRO A 139 5.75 -10.90 18.64
N ALA A 140 6.68 -11.01 17.68
CA ALA A 140 7.75 -12.01 17.72
C ALA A 140 8.86 -11.67 18.72
N ALA A 141 9.09 -10.39 19.02
CA ALA A 141 10.20 -9.95 19.87
C ALA A 141 9.93 -10.11 21.38
N ASN A 142 8.66 -10.06 21.80
CA ASN A 142 8.29 -10.12 23.21
C ASN A 142 8.26 -11.56 23.77
N VAL A 143 8.19 -12.58 22.92
CA VAL A 143 8.26 -14.00 23.35
C VAL A 143 9.70 -14.39 23.74
N SER A 144 10.71 -13.83 23.06
CA SER A 144 12.12 -14.12 23.33
C SER A 144 12.68 -13.51 24.62
N LYS A 145 11.96 -12.56 25.25
CA LYS A 145 12.35 -11.97 26.55
C LYS A 145 11.69 -12.63 27.75
N ALA A 146 10.80 -13.61 27.53
CA ALA A 146 10.08 -14.33 28.57
C ALA A 146 10.52 -15.81 28.71
N SER A 147 11.54 -16.24 27.97
CA SER A 147 12.24 -17.52 28.14
C SER A 147 13.63 -17.29 28.69
#